data_AF-A0A9E0XH09-F1
#
_entry.id   AF-A0A9E0XH09-F1
#
_cell.length_a   1.000
_cell.length_b   1.000
_cell.length_c   1.000
_cell.angle_alpha   90.00
_cell.angle_beta   90.00
_cell.angle_gamma   90.00
#
_symmetry.space_group_name_H-M   'P 1'
#
loop_
_entity.id
_entity.type
_entity.pdbx_description
1 polymer ?
#
loop_
_entity_poly.entity_id
_entity_poly.type
_entity_poly.pdbx_seq_one_letter_code
_entity_poly.pdbx_strand_id
1 'polypeptide(L)' 'LKRTLDIASKEGFHYTVDHRTVEIVIDEEKIPSFLDSLSRASVTYANIKIEEPSLEDFFLQVARSSQ' A
#
# COMPACT_ATOMS: atom_id res chain seq x y z
N LEU A 1 -12.30 0.62 5.90
CA LEU A 1 -11.07 0.14 6.56
C LEU A 1 -10.98 -1.38 6.69
N LYS A 2 -11.83 -2.06 7.46
CA LYS A 2 -11.68 -3.52 7.70
C LYS A 2 -11.51 -4.36 6.42
N ARG A 3 -12.33 -4.12 5.40
CA ARG A 3 -12.24 -4.82 4.09
C ARG A 3 -10.93 -4.56 3.35
N THR A 4 -10.42 -3.32 3.41
CA THR A 4 -9.14 -2.92 2.79
C THR A 4 -7.97 -3.64 3.47
N LEU A 5 -8.00 -3.74 4.81
CA LEU A 5 -6.99 -4.47 5.59
C LEU A 5 -7.05 -5.97 5.33
N ASP A 6 -8.25 -6.53 5.21
CA ASP A 6 -8.43 -7.95 4.89
C ASP A 6 -7.85 -8.27 3.50
N ILE A 7 -8.00 -7.38 2.51
CA ILE A 7 -7.41 -7.55 1.16
C ILE A 7 -5.89 -7.40 1.24
N ALA A 8 -5.37 -6.36 1.89
CA ALA A 8 -3.94 -6.14 2.03
C ALA A 8 -3.23 -7.29 2.75
N SER A 9 -3.83 -7.80 3.83
CA SER A 9 -3.31 -8.94 4.58
C SER A 9 -3.37 -10.25 3.79
N LYS A 10 -4.41 -10.47 2.98
CA LYS A 10 -4.52 -11.67 2.13
C LYS A 10 -3.47 -11.72 1.03
N GLU A 11 -3.18 -10.57 0.43
CA GLU A 11 -2.19 -10.43 -0.63
C GLU A 11 -0.76 -10.33 -0.05
N GLY A 12 -0.61 -10.24 1.28
CA GLY A 12 0.69 -10.16 1.95
C GLY A 12 1.38 -8.80 1.82
N PHE A 13 0.63 -7.73 1.55
CA PHE A 13 1.20 -6.39 1.46
C PHE A 13 1.55 -5.83 2.83
N HIS A 14 2.64 -5.06 2.88
CA HIS A 14 2.94 -4.25 4.06
C HIS A 14 1.98 -3.07 4.11
N TYR A 15 1.37 -2.85 5.27
CA TYR A 15 0.48 -1.72 5.48
C TYR A 15 0.65 -1.12 6.87
N THR A 16 0.41 0.18 6.97
CA THR A 16 0.34 0.95 8.20
C THR A 16 -1.06 1.55 8.31
N VAL A 17 -1.60 1.56 9.53
CA VAL A 17 -2.93 2.12 9.81
C VAL A 17 -2.76 3.35 10.68
N ASP A 18 -3.16 4.50 10.16
CA ASP A 18 -3.19 5.74 10.92
C ASP A 18 -4.63 6.27 11.01
N HIS A 19 -5.26 6.08 12.17
CA HIS A 19 -6.62 6.49 12.53
C HIS A 19 -7.73 6.12 11.53
N ARG A 20 -7.82 6.82 10.40
CA ARG A 20 -8.83 6.65 9.35
C ARG A 20 -8.22 6.43 7.96
N THR A 21 -6.90 6.40 7.86
CA THR A 21 -6.15 6.18 6.64
C THR A 21 -5.39 4.85 6.74
N VAL A 22 -5.28 4.16 5.61
CA VAL A 22 -4.41 2.99 5.47
C VAL A 22 -3.41 3.33 4.39
N GLU A 23 -2.13 3.26 4.74
CA GLU A 23 -1.04 3.28 3.78
C GLU A 23 -0.63 1.85 3.50
N ILE A 24 -0.45 1.52 2.22
CA ILE A 24 -0.13 0.16 1.78
C ILE A 24 1.02 0.28 0.79
N VAL A 25 2.09 -0.45 1.06
CA VAL A 25 3.25 -0.54 0.18
C VAL A 25 3.00 -1.68 -0.80
N ILE A 26 2.90 -1.34 -2.08
CA ILE A 26 2.55 -2.25 -3.17
C ILE A 26 3.52 -2.03 -4.32
N ASP A 27 3.97 -3.11 -4.96
CA ASP A 27 4.74 -3.03 -6.20
C ASP A 27 3.89 -2.39 -7.31
N GLU A 28 4.48 -1.53 -8.14
CA GLU A 28 3.76 -0.79 -9.18
C GLU A 28 2.89 -1.69 -10.08
N GLU A 29 3.43 -2.85 -10.46
CA GLU A 29 2.74 -3.85 -11.29
C GLU A 29 1.46 -4.41 -10.66
N LYS A 30 1.35 -4.37 -9.32
CA LYS A 30 0.21 -4.88 -8.55
C LYS A 30 -0.80 -3.80 -8.18
N ILE A 31 -0.51 -2.52 -8.45
CA ILE A 31 -1.47 -1.42 -8.19
C ILE A 31 -2.79 -1.66 -8.93
N PRO A 32 -2.82 -2.02 -10.24
CA PRO A 32 -4.09 -2.21 -10.96
C PRO A 32 -4.93 -3.36 -10.39
N SER A 33 -4.31 -4.50 -10.06
CA SER A 33 -5.03 -5.66 -9.50
C SER A 33 -5.56 -5.39 -8.10
N PHE A 34 -4.81 -4.63 -7.30
CA PHE A 34 -5.25 -4.20 -5.98
C PHE A 34 -6.47 -3.26 -6.06
N LEU A 35 -6.45 -2.28 -6.96
CA LEU A 35 -7.58 -1.38 -7.18
C LEU A 35 -8.84 -2.12 -7.68
N ASP A 36 -8.67 -3.09 -8.58
CA ASP A 36 -9.77 -3.95 -9.03
C ASP A 36 -10.36 -4.76 -7.85
N SER A 37 -9.50 -5.30 -6.98
CA SER A 37 -9.92 -6.04 -5.79
C SER A 37 -10.72 -5.16 -4.80
N LEU A 38 -10.30 -3.91 -4.61
CA LEU A 38 -11.05 -2.94 -3.79
C LEU A 38 -12.43 -2.62 -4.39
N SER A 39 -12.48 -2.44 -5.71
CA SER A 39 -13.73 -2.19 -6.45
C SER A 39 -14.70 -3.37 -6.31
N ARG A 40 -14.23 -4.60 -6.53
CA ARG A 40 -15.03 -5.84 -6.34
C ARG A 40 -15.54 -6.00 -4.92
N ALA A 41 -14.74 -5.60 -3.94
CA ALA A 41 -15.12 -5.63 -2.53
C ALA A 41 -16.07 -4.48 -2.11
N SER A 42 -16.55 -3.67 -3.07
CA SER A 42 -17.43 -2.51 -2.84
C SER A 42 -16.85 -1.53 -1.81
N VAL A 43 -15.53 -1.35 -1.83
CA VAL A 43 -14.84 -0.42 -0.92
C VAL A 43 -14.94 0.99 -1.50
N THR A 44 -15.72 1.85 -0.86
CA THR A 44 -15.75 3.27 -1.16
C THR A 44 -14.55 3.96 -0.52
N TYR A 45 -13.63 4.48 -1.33
CA TYR A 45 -12.52 5.31 -0.88
C TYR A 45 -12.85 6.79 -1.08
N ALA A 46 -12.48 7.63 -0.11
CA ALA A 46 -12.66 9.08 -0.19
C ALA A 46 -11.48 9.78 -0.88
N ASN A 47 -10.29 9.19 -0.80
CA ASN A 47 -9.05 9.73 -1.38
C ASN A 47 -8.07 8.57 -1.66
N ILE A 48 -7.34 8.65 -2.77
CA ILE A 48 -6.20 7.76 -3.09
C ILE A 48 -5.00 8.67 -3.36
N LYS A 49 -3.89 8.38 -2.69
CA LYS A 49 -2.59 9.02 -2.90
C LYS A 49 -1.60 7.92 -3.30
N ILE A 50 -0.95 8.08 -4.44
CA ILE A 50 0.12 7.19 -4.90
C ILE A 50 1.40 8.02 -4.77
N GLU A 51 2.31 7.57 -3.93
CA GLU A 51 3.61 8.20 -3.73
C GLU A 51 4.70 7.23 -4.15
N GLU A 52 5.53 7.68 -5.08
CA GLU A 52 6.74 6.97 -5.45
C GLU A 52 7.82 7.24 -4.40
N PRO A 53 8.66 6.24 -4.06
CA PRO A 53 9.80 6.46 -3.17
C PRO A 53 10.74 7.49 -3.79
N SER A 54 11.23 8.43 -2.98
CA SER A 54 12.22 9.38 -3.46
C SER A 54 13.58 8.69 -3.63
N LEU A 55 14.49 9.32 -4.39
CA LEU A 55 15.89 8.87 -4.46
C LEU A 55 16.54 8.77 -3.07
N GLU A 56 16.18 9.68 -2.16
CA GLU A 56 16.70 9.69 -0.79
C GLU A 56 16.20 8.47 0.00
N ASP A 57 14.92 8.12 -0.14
CA ASP A 57 14.34 6.90 0.47
C ASP A 57 15.02 5.63 -0.04
N PHE A 58 15.34 5.58 -1.34
CA PHE A 58 16.10 4.48 -1.92
C PHE A 58 17.49 4.35 -1.29
N PHE A 59 18.24 5.44 -1.15
CA PHE A 59 19.55 5.42 -0.50
C PHE A 59 19.47 4.98 0.96
N LEU A 60 18.46 5.45 1.71
CA LEU A 60 18.24 5.05 3.10
C LEU A 60 17.91 3.55 3.22
N GLN A 61 17.08 3.01 2.32
CA GLN A 61 16.74 1.58 2.31
C GLN A 61 17.95 0.69 2.00
N VAL A 62 18.78 1.09 1.03
CA VAL A 62 20.02 0.37 0.68
C VAL A 62 21.03 0.44 1.84
N ALA A 63 21.19 1.61 2.46
CA ALA A 63 22.08 1.77 3.61
C ALA A 63 21.66 0.92 4.82
N ARG A 64 20.35 0.81 5.09
CA ARG A 64 19.81 -0.02 6.18
C ARG A 64 19.94 -1.53 5.94
N SER A 65 19.96 -1.97 4.68
CA SER A 65 20.10 -3.38 4.30
C SER A 65 21.57 -3.86 4.31
N SER A 66 22.53 -2.97 4.55
CA SER A 66 23.97 -3.24 4.47
C SER A 66 24.63 -3.44 5.86
N GLN A 67 23.86 -3.65 6.92
CA GLN A 67 24.35 -3.94 8.28
C GLN A 67 24.16 -5.41 8.67
#